data_AF-A0A831LMJ2-F1
#
_entry.id   AF-A0A831LMJ2-F1
#
_cell.length_a   1.000
_cell.length_b   1.000
_cell.length_c   1.000
_cell.angle_alpha   90.00
_cell.angle_beta   90.00
_cell.angle_gamma   90.00
#
_symmetry.space_group_name_H-M   'P 1'
#
loop_
_entity.id
_entity.type
_entity.pdbx_description
1 polymer ?
#
loop_
_entity_poly.entity_id
_entity_poly.type
_entity_poly.pdbx_seq_one_letter_code
_entity_poly.pdbx_strand_id
1 'polypeptide(L)'
;MALALLVRWTPAGPWRNGPHTGSRDRVDPVCHSDTLFAALTGAMAELDVLDEWLAATARAARPAVRLTSMFPFLRDDLYVPPPKTLWPPQVTGRLRASGARFVPARVVGILASGQLLREDGWEVDGMSQCLVPRSGRPGHSGPFRYALRAGAAVDRLSGAAAPHQTACIEFAPNAGYWCAAVFASEAAATEWRDKLEAAFRLLGDSGVGGERSRGWGRASEVRFQFDELASMLMPRAQALPTVARNWWLLSLYDAAAADAIDWTSGHYALETRSGRTATGALKASVDLVAEGSVVASDAEPVGRAADVTPEGHAHNVYRADFAVALPLPEVQQAPVSELEIPAEVPAEVPVEELELPVLGTLPELEPAPEPVLEEEPELEPAVVGHVVGEAVDAGGETEPTV
;
A
#
# COMPACT_ATOMS: atom_id res chain seq x y z
N MET A 1 -22.28 4.24 -14.83
CA MET A 1 -21.42 3.46 -13.92
C MET A 1 -21.11 4.33 -12.71
N ALA A 2 -20.33 3.88 -11.72
CA ALA A 2 -20.13 4.65 -10.49
C ALA A 2 -19.12 5.80 -10.69
N LEU A 3 -19.59 7.05 -10.51
CA LEU A 3 -18.74 8.24 -10.49
C LEU A 3 -17.82 8.20 -9.28
N ALA A 4 -16.57 8.62 -9.47
CA ALA A 4 -15.58 8.63 -8.42
C ALA A 4 -14.61 9.82 -8.52
N LEU A 5 -14.15 10.27 -7.36
CA LEU A 5 -13.02 11.18 -7.20
C LEU A 5 -11.79 10.34 -6.90
N LEU A 6 -10.92 10.18 -7.89
CA LEU A 6 -9.61 9.54 -7.74
C LEU A 6 -8.60 10.56 -7.22
N VAL A 7 -7.84 10.16 -6.20
CA VAL A 7 -6.86 10.98 -5.51
C VAL A 7 -5.50 10.32 -5.62
N ARG A 8 -4.46 11.09 -5.98
CA ARG A 8 -3.06 10.66 -5.94
C ARG A 8 -2.27 11.56 -5.01
N TRP A 9 -1.55 10.95 -4.06
CA TRP A 9 -0.62 11.61 -3.15
C TRP A 9 0.81 11.34 -3.56
N THR A 10 1.56 12.41 -3.82
CA THR A 10 3.02 12.36 -3.92
C THR A 10 3.59 12.50 -2.51
N PRO A 11 4.26 11.48 -1.94
CA PRO A 11 4.76 11.52 -0.56
C PRO A 11 5.81 12.61 -0.34
N ALA A 12 5.72 13.33 0.78
CA ALA A 12 6.75 14.28 1.23
C ALA A 12 7.84 13.61 2.08
N GLY A 13 7.63 12.38 2.52
CA GLY A 13 8.51 11.65 3.43
C GLY A 13 8.01 10.23 3.67
N PRO A 14 8.48 9.56 4.73
CA PRO A 14 8.07 8.19 5.04
C PRO A 14 6.59 8.09 5.41
N TRP A 15 5.98 6.95 5.07
CA TRP A 15 4.60 6.61 5.42
C TRP A 15 4.55 5.40 6.35
N ARG A 16 3.52 5.35 7.20
CA ARG A 16 3.32 4.22 8.12
C ARG A 16 1.85 3.86 8.26
N ASN A 17 1.48 2.73 7.68
CA ASN A 17 0.24 2.02 8.01
C ASN A 17 0.61 0.86 8.94
N GLY A 18 0.29 0.98 10.23
CA GLY A 18 0.62 -0.06 11.19
C GLY A 18 -0.21 -1.34 10.95
N PRO A 19 0.35 -2.54 11.21
CA PRO A 19 -0.42 -3.77 11.14
C PRO A 19 -1.46 -3.81 12.27
N HIS A 20 -2.46 -4.69 12.15
CA HIS A 20 -3.49 -4.85 13.17
C HIS A 20 -2.93 -5.22 14.55
N THR A 21 -1.75 -5.83 14.62
CA THR A 21 -1.09 -6.24 15.87
C THR A 21 -0.50 -5.06 16.66
N GLY A 22 -0.36 -3.89 16.04
CA GLY A 22 0.30 -2.74 16.63
C GLY A 22 1.84 -2.84 16.65
N SER A 23 2.42 -3.85 15.99
CA SER A 23 3.88 -4.03 15.95
C SER A 23 4.58 -2.83 15.31
N ARG A 24 5.62 -2.31 15.97
CA ARG A 24 6.36 -1.11 15.51
C ARG A 24 7.28 -1.41 14.33
N ASP A 25 7.85 -2.61 14.30
CA ASP A 25 8.82 -3.11 13.33
C ASP A 25 8.19 -3.65 12.02
N ARG A 26 6.86 -3.60 11.90
CA ARG A 26 6.13 -3.99 10.70
C ARG A 26 5.28 -2.84 10.18
N VAL A 27 5.05 -2.82 8.87
CA VAL A 27 4.23 -1.81 8.19
C VAL A 27 3.51 -2.46 7.01
N ASP A 28 2.27 -2.06 6.76
CA ASP A 28 1.50 -2.48 5.60
C ASP A 28 1.63 -1.44 4.47
N PRO A 29 1.91 -1.85 3.22
CA PRO A 29 1.83 -0.96 2.07
C PRO A 29 0.42 -0.55 1.67
N VAL A 30 -0.64 -1.12 2.26
CA VAL A 30 -2.01 -0.64 2.08
C VAL A 30 -2.42 0.20 3.28
N CYS A 31 -2.96 1.40 3.03
CA CYS A 31 -3.77 2.09 4.04
C CYS A 31 -5.23 1.68 3.80
N HIS A 32 -5.74 0.80 4.65
CA HIS A 32 -7.07 0.24 4.46
C HIS A 32 -8.19 1.30 4.53
N SER A 33 -9.30 1.01 3.86
CA SER A 33 -10.47 1.89 3.75
C SER A 33 -11.00 2.37 5.09
N ASP A 34 -11.01 1.51 6.12
CA ASP A 34 -11.42 1.85 7.50
C ASP A 34 -10.58 2.99 8.10
N THR A 35 -9.27 2.94 7.88
CA THR A 35 -8.26 3.86 8.39
C THR A 35 -8.33 5.17 7.63
N LEU A 36 -8.49 5.10 6.31
CA LEU A 36 -8.70 6.28 5.48
C LEU A 36 -10.02 6.98 5.82
N PHE A 37 -11.10 6.23 6.02
CA PHE A 37 -12.39 6.78 6.46
C PHE A 37 -12.27 7.47 7.82
N ALA A 38 -11.57 6.87 8.77
CA ALA A 38 -11.33 7.49 10.08
C ALA A 38 -10.51 8.79 9.96
N ALA A 39 -9.48 8.81 9.10
CA ALA A 39 -8.70 10.02 8.84
C ALA A 39 -9.55 11.13 8.20
N LEU A 40 -10.36 10.78 7.19
CA LEU A 40 -11.29 11.71 6.56
C LEU A 40 -12.35 12.21 7.54
N THR A 41 -12.89 11.36 8.39
CA THR A 41 -13.85 11.76 9.43
C THR A 41 -13.23 12.79 10.38
N GLY A 42 -11.95 12.61 10.74
CA GLY A 42 -11.20 13.62 11.49
C GLY A 42 -11.05 14.94 10.73
N ALA A 43 -10.69 14.89 9.44
CA ALA A 43 -10.61 16.07 8.59
C ALA A 43 -11.98 16.77 8.42
N MET A 44 -13.07 16.02 8.29
CA MET A 44 -14.44 16.57 8.21
C MET A 44 -14.85 17.26 9.52
N ALA A 45 -14.33 16.81 10.67
CA ALA A 45 -14.50 17.52 11.93
C ALA A 45 -13.74 18.84 11.98
N GLU A 46 -12.50 18.87 11.46
CA GLU A 46 -11.73 20.11 11.32
C GLU A 46 -12.37 21.11 10.33
N LEU A 47 -13.10 20.60 9.35
CA LEU A 47 -13.85 21.39 8.36
C LEU A 47 -15.28 21.74 8.80
N ASP A 48 -15.66 21.43 10.04
CA ASP A 48 -16.99 21.72 10.62
C ASP A 48 -18.18 21.09 9.85
N VAL A 49 -17.98 19.92 9.24
CA VAL A 49 -19.00 19.16 8.48
C VAL A 49 -19.14 17.71 8.97
N LEU A 50 -18.69 17.43 10.20
CA LEU A 50 -18.67 16.08 10.77
C LEU A 50 -20.05 15.42 10.81
N ASP A 51 -21.05 16.12 11.34
CA ASP A 51 -22.37 15.52 11.53
C ASP A 51 -23.07 15.24 10.20
N GLU A 52 -22.93 16.15 9.22
CA GLU A 52 -23.38 15.91 7.83
C GLU A 52 -22.68 14.69 7.23
N TRP A 53 -21.36 14.58 7.44
CA TRP A 53 -20.57 13.46 6.92
C TRP A 53 -21.01 12.12 7.51
N LEU A 54 -21.18 12.05 8.84
CA LEU A 54 -21.64 10.83 9.51
C LEU A 54 -23.09 10.50 9.14
N ALA A 55 -23.96 11.50 9.00
CA ALA A 55 -25.35 11.32 8.57
C ALA A 55 -25.44 10.75 7.15
N ALA A 56 -24.59 11.22 6.23
CA ALA A 56 -24.55 10.77 4.85
C ALA A 56 -23.82 9.42 4.66
N THR A 57 -23.01 8.99 5.63
CA THR A 57 -22.19 7.77 5.52
C THR A 57 -22.51 6.76 6.61
N ALA A 58 -21.81 6.80 7.75
CA ALA A 58 -21.84 5.77 8.79
C ALA A 58 -23.23 5.55 9.41
N ARG A 59 -24.09 6.57 9.44
CA ARG A 59 -25.45 6.51 9.99
C ARG A 59 -26.51 6.27 8.89
N ALA A 60 -26.13 6.32 7.61
CA ALA A 60 -27.04 6.08 6.50
C ALA A 60 -27.19 4.58 6.23
N ALA A 61 -28.39 4.15 5.81
CA ALA A 61 -28.61 2.78 5.38
C ALA A 61 -27.81 2.43 4.11
N ARG A 62 -27.55 3.43 3.25
CA ARG A 62 -26.62 3.35 2.13
C ARG A 62 -25.72 4.58 2.16
N PRO A 63 -24.39 4.41 2.19
CA PRO A 63 -23.48 5.54 2.29
C PRO A 63 -23.45 6.34 0.98
N ALA A 64 -23.53 7.67 1.08
CA ALA A 64 -23.40 8.57 -0.07
C ALA A 64 -22.00 8.51 -0.70
N VAL A 65 -20.98 8.18 0.10
CA VAL A 65 -19.58 8.07 -0.30
C VAL A 65 -18.99 6.77 0.25
N ARG A 66 -18.33 6.01 -0.63
CA ARG A 66 -17.57 4.79 -0.29
C ARG A 66 -16.12 4.97 -0.72
N LEU A 67 -15.18 4.39 0.02
CA LEU A 67 -13.74 4.59 -0.22
C LEU A 67 -13.09 3.28 -0.61
N THR A 68 -12.26 3.30 -1.65
CA THR A 68 -11.27 2.23 -1.81
C THR A 68 -10.27 2.31 -0.66
N SER A 69 -9.54 1.22 -0.44
CA SER A 69 -8.27 1.33 0.27
C SER A 69 -7.25 2.13 -0.55
N MET A 70 -6.21 2.58 0.12
CA MET A 70 -5.14 3.35 -0.49
C MET A 70 -4.02 2.42 -0.94
N PHE A 71 -3.75 2.43 -2.24
CA PHE A 71 -2.79 1.52 -2.85
C PHE A 71 -1.63 2.28 -3.50
N PRO A 72 -0.48 1.62 -3.73
CA PRO A 72 0.65 2.25 -4.41
C PRO A 72 0.32 2.64 -5.86
N PHE A 73 0.97 3.69 -6.37
CA PHE A 73 1.09 3.93 -7.82
C PHE A 73 2.55 4.11 -8.22
N LEU A 74 2.86 3.90 -9.49
CA LEU A 74 4.14 4.25 -10.12
C LEU A 74 3.88 4.89 -11.48
N ARG A 75 4.23 6.16 -11.65
CA ARG A 75 3.89 6.96 -12.83
C ARG A 75 2.38 6.92 -13.08
N ASP A 76 1.95 6.37 -14.20
CA ASP A 76 0.53 6.21 -14.55
C ASP A 76 -0.08 4.90 -14.04
N ASP A 77 0.74 3.98 -13.51
CA ASP A 77 0.29 2.66 -13.08
C ASP A 77 -0.29 2.71 -11.67
N LEU A 78 -1.61 2.58 -11.60
CA LEU A 78 -2.36 2.41 -10.37
C LEU A 78 -2.32 0.93 -9.97
N TYR A 79 -1.61 0.61 -8.89
CA TYR A 79 -1.54 -0.76 -8.41
C TYR A 79 -2.76 -1.12 -7.57
N VAL A 80 -3.23 -2.36 -7.72
CA VAL A 80 -4.34 -2.95 -7.00
C VAL A 80 -4.00 -4.38 -6.60
N PRO A 81 -4.57 -4.91 -5.51
CA PRO A 81 -4.64 -6.35 -5.28
C PRO A 81 -5.45 -7.00 -6.41
N PRO A 82 -4.86 -7.91 -7.19
CA PRO A 82 -5.58 -8.51 -8.31
C PRO A 82 -6.75 -9.36 -7.81
N PRO A 83 -7.84 -9.48 -8.59
CA PRO A 83 -8.93 -10.38 -8.25
C PRO A 83 -8.44 -11.83 -8.29
N LYS A 84 -8.66 -12.55 -7.19
CA LYS A 84 -8.17 -13.93 -7.00
C LYS A 84 -8.71 -14.94 -8.01
N THR A 85 -9.82 -14.63 -8.68
CA THR A 85 -10.39 -15.47 -9.75
C THR A 85 -9.68 -15.31 -11.09
N LEU A 86 -8.96 -14.21 -11.32
CA LEU A 86 -8.21 -13.94 -12.55
C LEU A 86 -6.69 -14.02 -12.36
N TRP A 87 -6.21 -14.12 -11.11
CA TRP A 87 -4.79 -14.08 -10.78
C TRP A 87 -4.39 -15.22 -9.84
N PRO A 88 -3.25 -15.90 -10.09
CA PRO A 88 -2.31 -15.69 -11.21
C PRO A 88 -2.92 -16.07 -12.57
N PRO A 89 -2.58 -15.37 -13.66
CA PRO A 89 -3.08 -15.70 -14.97
C PRO A 89 -2.41 -16.97 -15.49
N GLN A 90 -3.01 -17.60 -16.49
CA GLN A 90 -2.37 -18.70 -17.22
C GLN A 90 -1.11 -18.15 -17.90
N VAL A 91 0.06 -18.53 -17.39
CA VAL A 91 1.38 -18.08 -17.85
C VAL A 91 2.22 -19.26 -18.30
N THR A 92 3.06 -19.03 -19.30
CA THR A 92 4.04 -19.98 -19.85
C THR A 92 5.24 -20.21 -18.92
N GLY A 93 5.34 -19.46 -17.82
CA GLY A 93 6.32 -19.64 -16.75
C GLY A 93 7.48 -18.65 -16.74
N ARG A 94 7.53 -17.69 -17.69
CA ARG A 94 8.53 -16.61 -17.71
C ARG A 94 8.29 -15.58 -16.62
N LEU A 95 7.01 -15.30 -16.32
CA LEU A 95 6.59 -14.42 -15.25
C LEU A 95 6.24 -15.21 -13.98
N ARG A 96 6.89 -14.90 -12.85
CA ARG A 96 6.53 -15.44 -11.52
C ARG A 96 5.30 -14.72 -10.95
N ALA A 97 4.16 -14.83 -11.62
CA ALA A 97 2.96 -14.06 -11.34
C ALA A 97 2.41 -14.24 -9.91
N SER A 98 2.56 -15.43 -9.31
CA SER A 98 2.13 -15.70 -7.93
C SER A 98 2.86 -14.86 -6.88
N GLY A 99 4.06 -14.34 -7.19
CA GLY A 99 4.81 -13.46 -6.31
C GLY A 99 4.31 -12.01 -6.30
N ALA A 100 3.42 -11.63 -7.22
CA ALA A 100 2.87 -10.29 -7.28
C ALA A 100 1.69 -10.14 -6.30
N ARG A 101 1.87 -9.33 -5.26
CA ARG A 101 0.78 -8.88 -4.37
C ARG A 101 -0.07 -7.82 -5.05
N PHE A 102 0.55 -6.95 -5.86
CA PHE A 102 -0.14 -5.90 -6.57
C PHE A 102 0.16 -5.90 -8.06
N VAL A 103 -0.85 -5.60 -8.86
CA VAL A 103 -0.73 -5.47 -10.33
C VAL A 103 -1.31 -4.12 -10.77
N PRO A 104 -0.84 -3.53 -11.88
CA PRO A 104 -1.49 -2.36 -12.45
C PRO A 104 -2.94 -2.68 -12.81
N ALA A 105 -3.90 -1.83 -12.43
CA ALA A 105 -5.32 -2.08 -12.65
C ALA A 105 -5.66 -2.32 -14.14
N ARG A 106 -4.94 -1.66 -15.05
CA ARG A 106 -5.03 -1.91 -16.50
C ARG A 106 -4.73 -3.35 -16.92
N VAL A 107 -3.89 -4.09 -16.17
CA VAL A 107 -3.64 -5.52 -16.40
C VAL A 107 -4.86 -6.36 -16.02
N VAL A 108 -5.54 -6.01 -14.94
CA VAL A 108 -6.81 -6.65 -14.57
C VAL A 108 -7.85 -6.44 -15.68
N GLY A 109 -7.93 -5.23 -16.25
CA GLY A 109 -8.82 -4.94 -17.39
C GLY A 109 -8.54 -5.79 -18.63
N ILE A 110 -7.27 -6.08 -18.93
CA ILE A 110 -6.85 -6.98 -20.03
C ILE A 110 -7.36 -8.41 -19.75
N LEU A 111 -7.09 -8.93 -18.54
CA LEU A 111 -7.48 -10.29 -18.14
C LEU A 111 -9.00 -10.46 -18.08
N ALA A 112 -9.71 -9.48 -17.53
CA ALA A 112 -11.17 -9.46 -17.50
C ALA A 112 -11.77 -9.40 -18.91
N SER A 113 -11.05 -8.87 -19.90
CA SER A 113 -11.49 -8.90 -21.31
C SER A 113 -11.16 -10.23 -22.01
N GLY A 114 -10.70 -11.25 -21.27
CA GLY A 114 -10.31 -12.55 -21.82
C GLY A 114 -9.00 -12.54 -22.62
N GLN A 115 -8.23 -11.45 -22.56
CA GLN A 115 -6.97 -11.34 -23.27
C GLN A 115 -5.81 -11.92 -22.45
N LEU A 116 -4.85 -12.55 -23.14
CA LEU A 116 -3.63 -13.07 -22.50
C LEU A 116 -2.65 -11.95 -22.17
N LEU A 117 -2.02 -12.06 -20.99
CA LEU A 117 -0.95 -11.15 -20.58
C LEU A 117 0.34 -11.47 -21.33
N ARG A 118 0.91 -10.49 -22.03
CA ARG A 118 2.24 -10.61 -22.66
C ARG A 118 3.35 -10.56 -21.60
N GLU A 119 3.83 -11.71 -21.16
CA GLU A 119 4.80 -11.85 -20.06
C GLU A 119 6.12 -11.09 -20.27
N ASP A 120 6.65 -11.01 -21.50
CA ASP A 120 7.98 -10.46 -21.78
C ASP A 120 8.17 -8.98 -21.38
N GLY A 121 7.06 -8.26 -21.24
CA GLY A 121 7.02 -6.85 -20.85
C GLY A 121 6.92 -6.61 -19.35
N TRP A 122 6.93 -7.66 -18.53
CA TRP A 122 6.66 -7.55 -17.09
C TRP A 122 7.66 -8.33 -16.24
N GLU A 123 7.88 -7.85 -15.03
CA GLU A 123 8.61 -8.55 -13.98
C GLU A 123 7.97 -8.26 -12.61
N VAL A 124 8.22 -9.13 -11.63
CA VAL A 124 7.75 -8.90 -10.26
C VAL A 124 8.92 -8.34 -9.45
N ASP A 125 8.77 -7.13 -8.93
CA ASP A 125 9.75 -6.54 -8.02
C ASP A 125 9.65 -7.22 -6.65
N GLY A 126 10.68 -7.97 -6.25
CA GLY A 126 10.64 -8.77 -5.03
C GLY A 126 10.47 -7.96 -3.73
N MET A 127 10.87 -6.69 -3.71
CA MET A 127 10.81 -5.84 -2.52
C MET A 127 9.43 -5.23 -2.30
N SER A 128 8.78 -4.72 -3.35
CA SER A 128 7.42 -4.16 -3.27
C SER A 128 6.32 -5.19 -3.56
N GLN A 129 6.68 -6.32 -4.17
CA GLN A 129 5.76 -7.34 -4.69
C GLN A 129 4.80 -6.79 -5.75
N CYS A 130 5.20 -5.72 -6.45
CA CYS A 130 4.45 -5.14 -7.55
C CYS A 130 4.86 -5.76 -8.89
N LEU A 131 3.88 -5.98 -9.78
CA LEU A 131 4.11 -6.30 -11.18
C LEU A 131 4.52 -5.04 -11.96
N VAL A 132 5.80 -4.86 -12.24
CA VAL A 132 6.35 -3.66 -12.87
C VAL A 132 6.70 -3.90 -14.34
N PRO A 133 6.61 -2.88 -15.21
CA PRO A 133 7.07 -3.02 -16.59
C PRO A 133 8.57 -3.33 -16.65
N ARG A 134 8.94 -4.35 -17.41
CA ARG A 134 10.34 -4.74 -17.61
C ARG A 134 11.04 -3.65 -18.40
N SER A 135 11.95 -2.92 -17.76
CA SER A 135 12.55 -1.72 -18.35
C SER A 135 13.92 -1.96 -19.01
N GLY A 136 14.52 -3.15 -18.83
CA GLY A 136 15.87 -3.47 -19.31
C GLY A 136 16.99 -2.61 -18.73
N ARG A 137 16.67 -1.65 -17.84
CA ARG A 137 17.63 -0.74 -17.20
C ARG A 137 17.98 -1.24 -15.80
N PRO A 138 19.26 -1.28 -15.42
CA PRO A 138 19.66 -1.57 -14.05
C PRO A 138 19.00 -0.57 -13.07
N GLY A 139 18.47 -1.07 -11.95
CA GLY A 139 17.93 -0.25 -10.87
C GLY A 139 16.47 0.21 -11.03
N HIS A 140 15.68 -0.35 -11.95
CA HIS A 140 14.22 -0.16 -11.90
C HIS A 140 13.65 -0.88 -10.67
N SER A 141 13.33 -0.11 -9.64
CA SER A 141 12.67 -0.56 -8.44
C SER A 141 11.16 -0.42 -8.57
N GLY A 142 10.41 -1.25 -7.84
CA GLY A 142 9.00 -1.03 -7.61
C GLY A 142 8.69 0.31 -6.90
N PRO A 143 7.40 0.61 -6.69
CA PRO A 143 6.94 1.92 -6.22
C PRO A 143 7.47 2.33 -4.84
N PHE A 144 7.86 1.37 -4.00
CA PHE A 144 8.30 1.65 -2.64
C PHE A 144 9.29 0.62 -2.09
N ARG A 145 9.88 0.93 -0.95
CA ARG A 145 10.71 0.06 -0.12
C ARG A 145 10.28 0.14 1.34
N TYR A 146 10.47 -0.97 2.05
CA TYR A 146 10.36 -1.00 3.50
C TYR A 146 11.66 -0.48 4.12
N ALA A 147 11.55 0.33 5.18
CA ALA A 147 12.69 0.83 5.93
C ALA A 147 12.40 0.78 7.44
N LEU A 148 13.46 0.71 8.25
CA LEU A 148 13.39 0.84 9.71
C LEU A 148 14.06 2.14 10.14
N ARG A 149 13.35 2.96 10.92
CA ARG A 149 13.88 4.19 11.50
C ARG A 149 14.09 3.99 13.00
N ALA A 150 15.32 4.13 13.45
CA ALA A 150 15.66 4.09 14.87
C ALA A 150 15.23 5.39 15.57
N GLY A 151 14.85 5.27 16.84
CA GLY A 151 14.56 6.37 17.75
C GLY A 151 14.67 5.92 19.20
N ALA A 152 14.54 6.83 20.14
CA ALA A 152 14.48 6.50 21.56
C ALA A 152 13.47 7.39 22.28
N ALA A 153 12.71 6.82 23.21
CA ALA A 153 11.96 7.60 24.17
C ALA A 153 12.91 8.01 25.30
N VAL A 154 13.14 9.30 25.47
CA VAL A 154 14.07 9.83 26.47
C VAL A 154 13.27 10.44 27.61
N ASP A 155 13.45 9.92 28.81
CA ASP A 155 12.94 10.56 30.02
C ASP A 155 13.76 11.83 30.30
N ARG A 156 13.09 12.97 30.37
CA ARG A 156 13.72 14.27 30.58
C ARG A 156 14.29 14.44 31.99
N LEU A 157 13.76 13.72 32.99
CA LEU A 157 14.19 13.87 34.37
C LEU A 157 15.40 12.99 34.69
N SER A 158 15.34 11.71 34.31
CA SER A 158 16.45 10.77 34.57
C SER A 158 17.51 10.72 33.47
N GLY A 159 17.19 11.21 32.27
CA GLY A 159 18.03 11.02 31.07
C GLY A 159 18.00 9.59 30.52
N ALA A 160 17.21 8.68 31.11
CA ALA A 160 17.09 7.31 30.64
C ALA A 160 16.49 7.27 29.23
N ALA A 161 17.12 6.50 28.34
CA ALA A 161 16.69 6.33 26.96
C ALA A 161 16.20 4.90 26.71
N ALA A 162 15.00 4.77 26.15
CA ALA A 162 14.43 3.51 25.69
C ALA A 162 14.44 3.47 24.16
N PRO A 163 15.45 2.82 23.53
CA PRO A 163 15.56 2.74 22.08
C PRO A 163 14.44 1.88 21.49
N HIS A 164 14.04 2.21 20.27
CA HIS A 164 13.07 1.46 19.48
C HIS A 164 13.33 1.65 17.99
N GLN A 165 12.77 0.76 17.18
CA GLN A 165 12.73 0.89 15.74
C GLN A 165 11.28 0.95 15.28
N THR A 166 11.02 1.78 14.29
CA THR A 166 9.70 1.91 13.67
C THR A 166 9.83 1.69 12.17
N ALA A 167 9.06 0.75 11.64
CA ALA A 167 9.00 0.46 10.22
C ALA A 167 8.19 1.52 9.47
N CYS A 168 8.64 1.85 8.27
CA CYS A 168 7.99 2.77 7.36
C CYS A 168 8.16 2.33 5.92
N ILE A 169 7.44 3.04 5.05
CA ILE A 169 7.48 2.90 3.61
C ILE A 169 8.09 4.17 3.03
N GLU A 170 9.04 3.97 2.13
CA GLU A 170 9.69 5.04 1.38
C GLU A 170 9.42 4.83 -0.10
N PHE A 171 8.86 5.85 -0.74
CA PHE A 171 8.43 5.77 -2.12
C PHE A 171 9.56 6.13 -3.07
N ALA A 172 9.59 5.44 -4.21
CA ALA A 172 10.44 5.80 -5.33
C ALA A 172 9.97 7.12 -5.96
N PRO A 173 10.82 7.81 -6.76
CA PRO A 173 10.40 8.97 -7.53
C PRO A 173 9.21 8.65 -8.46
N ASN A 174 8.26 9.56 -8.55
CA ASN A 174 7.00 9.39 -9.30
C ASN A 174 6.16 8.20 -8.82
N ALA A 175 6.34 7.78 -7.56
CA ALA A 175 5.48 6.83 -6.91
C ALA A 175 4.79 7.48 -5.70
N GLY A 176 3.74 6.84 -5.24
CA GLY A 176 2.98 7.34 -4.11
C GLY A 176 1.77 6.50 -3.84
N TYR A 177 0.78 7.12 -3.23
CA TYR A 177 -0.48 6.49 -2.88
C TYR A 177 -1.61 7.00 -3.74
N TRP A 178 -2.57 6.13 -4.06
CA TRP A 178 -3.83 6.53 -4.65
C TRP A 178 -5.00 5.87 -3.94
N CYS A 179 -6.15 6.53 -3.95
CA CYS A 179 -7.44 5.97 -3.57
C CYS A 179 -8.55 6.59 -4.43
N ALA A 180 -9.77 6.08 -4.30
CA ALA A 180 -10.94 6.69 -4.90
C ALA A 180 -12.09 6.79 -3.89
N ALA A 181 -12.78 7.93 -3.92
CA ALA A 181 -14.07 8.12 -3.28
C ALA A 181 -15.17 7.92 -4.32
N VAL A 182 -15.98 6.88 -4.15
CA VAL A 182 -17.06 6.48 -5.05
C VAL A 182 -18.38 7.02 -4.53
N PHE A 183 -19.12 7.71 -5.39
CA PHE A 183 -20.38 8.35 -5.03
C PHE A 183 -21.56 7.42 -5.33
N ALA A 184 -22.56 7.41 -4.44
CA ALA A 184 -23.78 6.64 -4.63
C ALA A 184 -24.66 7.17 -5.78
N SER A 185 -24.52 8.46 -6.13
CA SER A 185 -25.29 9.13 -7.19
C SER A 185 -24.58 10.41 -7.65
N GLU A 186 -25.05 10.99 -8.75
CA GLU A 186 -24.60 12.32 -9.21
C GLU A 186 -24.87 13.41 -8.17
N ALA A 187 -26.02 13.36 -7.49
CA ALA A 187 -26.35 14.29 -6.43
C ALA A 187 -25.35 14.20 -5.25
N ALA A 188 -24.98 12.98 -4.85
CA ALA A 188 -23.95 12.78 -3.85
C ALA A 188 -22.59 13.31 -4.32
N ALA A 189 -22.25 13.14 -5.60
CA ALA A 189 -21.02 13.70 -6.17
C ALA A 189 -21.01 15.23 -6.11
N THR A 190 -22.11 15.89 -6.48
CA THR A 190 -22.23 17.36 -6.39
C THR A 190 -22.11 17.86 -4.96
N GLU A 191 -22.69 17.15 -3.99
CA GLU A 191 -22.65 17.55 -2.58
C GLU A 191 -21.28 17.37 -1.93
N TRP A 192 -20.62 16.23 -2.20
CA TRP A 192 -19.47 15.77 -1.42
C TRP A 192 -18.12 16.02 -2.08
N ARG A 193 -18.06 16.24 -3.40
CA ARG A 193 -16.77 16.33 -4.11
C ARG A 193 -15.87 17.42 -3.55
N ASP A 194 -16.35 18.66 -3.45
CA ASP A 194 -15.49 19.79 -3.03
C ASP A 194 -15.07 19.65 -1.56
N LYS A 195 -15.98 19.14 -0.70
CA LYS A 195 -15.68 18.81 0.70
C LYS A 195 -14.59 17.74 0.81
N LEU A 196 -14.66 16.69 -0.02
CA LEU A 196 -13.64 15.64 -0.08
C LEU A 196 -12.31 16.18 -0.62
N GLU A 197 -12.31 16.98 -1.68
CA GLU A 197 -11.08 17.59 -2.18
C GLU A 197 -10.41 18.46 -1.09
N ALA A 198 -11.19 19.24 -0.35
CA ALA A 198 -10.69 20.02 0.80
C ALA A 198 -10.13 19.11 1.91
N ALA A 199 -10.86 18.07 2.31
CA ALA A 199 -10.42 17.13 3.32
C ALA A 199 -9.14 16.39 2.93
N PHE A 200 -9.02 15.95 1.67
CA PHE A 200 -7.82 15.28 1.16
C PHE A 200 -6.61 16.23 1.06
N ARG A 201 -6.81 17.51 0.75
CA ARG A 201 -5.74 18.53 0.82
C ARG A 201 -5.26 18.71 2.26
N LEU A 202 -6.18 18.86 3.21
CA LEU A 202 -5.86 18.95 4.64
C LEU A 202 -5.10 17.71 5.16
N LEU A 203 -5.50 16.51 4.71
CA LEU A 203 -4.77 15.27 5.02
C LEU A 203 -3.40 15.20 4.34
N GLY A 204 -3.21 15.84 3.18
CA GLY A 204 -1.91 16.00 2.55
C GLY A 204 -0.90 16.70 3.46
N ASP A 205 -1.33 17.77 4.13
CA ASP A 205 -0.48 18.55 5.03
C ASP A 205 -0.35 17.93 6.44
N SER A 206 -1.45 17.41 6.99
CA SER A 206 -1.48 16.86 8.36
C SER A 206 -1.01 15.39 8.43
N GLY A 207 -0.96 14.71 7.29
CA GLY A 207 -0.54 13.33 7.11
C GLY A 207 -1.58 12.27 7.50
N VAL A 208 -1.41 11.06 6.97
CA VAL A 208 -2.26 9.88 7.25
C VAL A 208 -1.42 8.76 7.90
N GLY A 209 -2.02 8.04 8.85
CA GLY A 209 -1.38 6.90 9.51
C GLY A 209 -0.58 7.25 10.77
N GLY A 210 0.48 6.48 11.03
CA GLY A 210 1.31 6.61 12.23
C GLY A 210 2.43 7.65 12.12
N GLU A 211 2.98 8.07 13.27
CA GLU A 211 4.13 8.99 13.36
C GLU A 211 3.92 10.37 12.69
N ARG A 212 2.67 10.81 12.54
CA ARG A 212 2.29 12.11 11.93
C ARG A 212 2.97 13.32 12.59
N SER A 213 3.17 13.26 13.92
CA SER A 213 3.88 14.30 14.68
C SER A 213 5.35 14.45 14.28
N ARG A 214 5.94 13.42 13.65
CA ARG A 214 7.30 13.45 13.06
C ARG A 214 7.28 13.84 11.59
N GLY A 215 6.13 14.26 11.07
CA GLY A 215 5.93 14.62 9.66
C GLY A 215 5.69 13.44 8.72
N TRP A 216 5.52 12.22 9.24
CA TRP A 216 5.23 11.04 8.41
C TRP A 216 3.80 11.08 7.87
N GLY A 217 3.59 10.39 6.75
CA GLY A 217 2.27 10.27 6.12
C GLY A 217 1.83 11.51 5.34
N ARG A 218 2.67 12.55 5.25
CA ARG A 218 2.39 13.79 4.49
C ARG A 218 2.64 13.60 3.00
N ALA A 219 1.98 14.44 2.22
CA ALA A 219 2.15 14.55 0.79
C ALA A 219 2.68 15.93 0.40
N SER A 220 3.60 15.99 -0.55
CA SER A 220 4.05 17.24 -1.17
C SER A 220 3.06 17.74 -2.23
N GLU A 221 2.21 16.84 -2.74
CA GLU A 221 1.19 17.16 -3.73
C GLU A 221 0.01 16.20 -3.60
N VAL A 222 -1.20 16.73 -3.77
CA VAL A 222 -2.45 15.97 -3.87
C VAL A 222 -3.13 16.30 -5.20
N ARG A 223 -3.23 15.29 -6.09
CA ARG A 223 -3.87 15.44 -7.40
C ARG A 223 -5.22 14.76 -7.43
N PHE A 224 -6.15 15.37 -8.14
CA PHE A 224 -7.53 14.91 -8.27
C PHE A 224 -7.88 14.60 -9.72
N GLN A 225 -8.66 13.56 -9.92
CA GLN A 225 -9.29 13.21 -11.19
C GLN A 225 -10.73 12.76 -10.90
N PHE A 226 -11.70 13.25 -11.66
CA PHE A 226 -13.10 12.93 -11.47
C PHE A 226 -13.69 12.35 -12.74
N ASP A 227 -14.13 11.09 -12.68
CA ASP A 227 -14.71 10.34 -13.79
C ASP A 227 -15.36 9.04 -13.25
N GLU A 228 -15.82 8.15 -14.13
CA GLU A 228 -16.22 6.80 -13.76
C GLU A 228 -15.01 5.97 -13.29
N LEU A 229 -15.14 5.28 -12.15
CA LEU A 229 -14.03 4.54 -11.52
C LEU A 229 -13.40 3.50 -12.47
N ALA A 230 -14.24 2.70 -13.13
CA ALA A 230 -13.79 1.66 -14.04
C ALA A 230 -12.96 2.23 -15.19
N SER A 231 -13.40 3.35 -15.76
CA SER A 231 -12.73 4.04 -16.87
C SER A 231 -11.36 4.58 -16.45
N MET A 232 -11.23 5.11 -15.23
CA MET A 232 -9.95 5.60 -14.71
C MET A 232 -8.97 4.46 -14.42
N LEU A 233 -9.43 3.33 -13.88
CA LEU A 233 -8.58 2.19 -13.52
C LEU A 233 -8.21 1.33 -14.74
N MET A 234 -9.14 1.17 -15.66
CA MET A 234 -9.08 0.22 -16.77
C MET A 234 -9.53 0.86 -18.09
N PRO A 235 -8.87 1.92 -18.59
CA PRO A 235 -9.33 2.71 -19.74
C PRO A 235 -9.40 1.94 -21.06
N ARG A 236 -8.81 0.74 -21.14
CA ARG A 236 -8.81 -0.13 -22.32
C ARG A 236 -9.57 -1.43 -22.12
N ALA A 237 -10.20 -1.63 -20.95
CA ALA A 237 -11.07 -2.78 -20.77
C ALA A 237 -12.31 -2.62 -21.68
N GLN A 238 -12.82 -3.74 -22.19
CA GLN A 238 -14.17 -3.74 -22.73
C GLN A 238 -15.17 -3.38 -21.63
N ALA A 239 -16.35 -2.91 -22.02
CA ALA A 239 -17.40 -2.51 -21.10
C ALA A 239 -17.61 -3.61 -20.06
N LEU A 240 -17.57 -3.22 -18.77
CA LEU A 240 -17.83 -4.13 -17.67
C LEU A 240 -19.20 -4.78 -17.83
N PRO A 241 -19.38 -6.03 -17.37
CA PRO A 241 -20.64 -6.73 -17.55
C PRO A 241 -21.79 -5.97 -16.88
N THR A 242 -22.90 -5.82 -17.61
CA THR A 242 -24.11 -5.12 -17.11
C THR A 242 -24.86 -5.94 -16.06
N VAL A 243 -24.72 -7.26 -16.11
CA VAL A 243 -25.21 -8.21 -15.11
C VAL A 243 -24.01 -8.99 -14.62
N ALA A 244 -23.69 -8.87 -13.33
CA ALA A 244 -22.56 -9.53 -12.73
C ALA A 244 -22.99 -10.24 -11.45
N ARG A 245 -22.53 -11.48 -11.30
CA ARG A 245 -22.63 -12.24 -10.06
C ARG A 245 -21.37 -12.09 -9.22
N ASN A 246 -20.22 -11.80 -9.84
CA ASN A 246 -18.93 -11.70 -9.18
C ASN A 246 -18.50 -10.24 -9.01
N TRP A 247 -18.13 -9.88 -7.78
CA TRP A 247 -17.77 -8.52 -7.40
C TRP A 247 -16.35 -8.50 -6.81
N TRP A 248 -15.44 -7.80 -7.49
CA TRP A 248 -14.06 -7.61 -7.06
C TRP A 248 -13.92 -6.43 -6.12
N LEU A 249 -13.47 -6.69 -4.89
CA LEU A 249 -13.38 -5.71 -3.82
C LEU A 249 -12.07 -4.91 -3.86
N LEU A 250 -12.19 -3.59 -3.80
CA LEU A 250 -11.10 -2.62 -3.69
C LEU A 250 -11.04 -1.93 -2.33
N SER A 251 -11.85 -2.38 -1.37
CA SER A 251 -11.91 -1.90 0.01
C SER A 251 -12.07 -3.09 0.97
N LEU A 252 -11.80 -2.86 2.26
CA LEU A 252 -12.24 -3.81 3.28
C LEU A 252 -13.77 -3.83 3.33
N TYR A 253 -14.31 -5.02 3.56
CA TYR A 253 -15.74 -5.26 3.46
C TYR A 253 -16.26 -6.07 4.65
N ASP A 254 -17.28 -5.53 5.31
CA ASP A 254 -18.14 -6.24 6.25
C ASP A 254 -19.55 -6.30 5.68
N ALA A 255 -20.12 -7.49 5.57
CA ALA A 255 -21.39 -7.68 4.89
C ALA A 255 -22.55 -7.02 5.65
N ALA A 256 -23.31 -6.18 4.94
CA ALA A 256 -24.61 -5.73 5.42
C ALA A 256 -25.62 -6.87 5.29
N ALA A 257 -26.63 -6.87 6.16
CA ALA A 257 -27.72 -7.86 6.10
C ALA A 257 -28.44 -7.88 4.73
N ALA A 258 -28.42 -6.76 4.01
CA ALA A 258 -29.05 -6.60 2.69
C ALA A 258 -28.18 -7.08 1.51
N ASP A 259 -26.89 -7.37 1.72
CA ASP A 259 -25.97 -7.69 0.62
C ASP A 259 -26.16 -9.11 0.04
N ALA A 260 -26.82 -10.00 0.79
CA ALA A 260 -27.16 -11.37 0.39
C ALA A 260 -26.00 -12.13 -0.31
N ILE A 261 -24.79 -12.05 0.28
CA ILE A 261 -23.58 -12.67 -0.27
C ILE A 261 -23.70 -14.20 -0.24
N ASP A 262 -23.43 -14.83 -1.39
CA ASP A 262 -23.21 -16.27 -1.48
C ASP A 262 -21.77 -16.59 -1.13
N TRP A 263 -21.53 -16.98 0.13
CA TRP A 263 -20.18 -17.34 0.61
C TRP A 263 -19.66 -18.67 0.05
N THR A 264 -20.50 -19.47 -0.60
CA THR A 264 -20.09 -20.72 -1.24
C THR A 264 -19.51 -20.49 -2.64
N SER A 265 -19.82 -19.33 -3.22
CA SER A 265 -19.36 -18.91 -4.54
C SER A 265 -18.41 -17.73 -4.41
N GLY A 266 -17.23 -17.85 -5.03
CA GLY A 266 -16.22 -16.79 -5.06
C GLY A 266 -14.92 -17.18 -4.37
N HIS A 267 -14.02 -16.21 -4.26
CA HIS A 267 -12.70 -16.40 -3.66
C HIS A 267 -12.33 -15.17 -2.85
N TYR A 268 -12.35 -15.32 -1.53
CA TYR A 268 -12.03 -14.23 -0.61
C TYR A 268 -10.88 -14.58 0.35
N ALA A 269 -10.34 -13.57 1.03
CA ALA A 269 -9.55 -13.74 2.25
C ALA A 269 -10.13 -12.88 3.34
N LEU A 270 -9.81 -13.24 4.58
CA LEU A 270 -10.13 -12.45 5.76
C LEU A 270 -8.88 -11.71 6.23
N GLU A 271 -9.06 -10.48 6.68
CA GLU A 271 -8.07 -9.62 7.31
C GLU A 271 -8.61 -9.19 8.68
N THR A 272 -7.87 -9.52 9.74
CA THR A 272 -8.26 -9.12 11.10
C THR A 272 -7.93 -7.65 11.31
N ARG A 273 -8.93 -6.84 11.69
CA ARG A 273 -8.77 -5.43 12.05
C ARG A 273 -8.96 -5.21 13.53
N SER A 274 -7.94 -4.64 14.16
CA SER A 274 -7.93 -4.22 15.55
C SER A 274 -7.22 -2.87 15.67
N GLY A 275 -7.31 -2.24 16.83
CA GLY A 275 -6.58 -1.00 17.08
C GLY A 275 -7.02 -0.30 18.34
N ARG A 276 -6.57 0.95 18.49
CA ARG A 276 -6.94 1.81 19.61
C ARG A 276 -7.70 3.03 19.13
N THR A 277 -8.56 3.59 19.98
CA THR A 277 -9.14 4.92 19.80
C THR A 277 -8.05 5.99 19.95
N ALA A 278 -8.34 7.23 19.56
CA ALA A 278 -7.42 8.35 19.78
C ALA A 278 -7.06 8.53 21.28
N THR A 279 -7.99 8.17 22.17
CA THR A 279 -7.80 8.15 23.64
C THR A 279 -7.02 6.93 24.16
N GLY A 280 -6.64 6.00 23.28
CA GLY A 280 -5.83 4.83 23.62
C GLY A 280 -6.61 3.58 24.04
N ALA A 281 -7.94 3.62 24.11
CA ALA A 281 -8.75 2.46 24.46
C ALA A 281 -8.79 1.43 23.33
N LEU A 282 -8.85 0.14 23.69
CA LEU A 282 -8.82 -0.94 22.72
C LEU A 282 -10.18 -1.07 22.00
N LYS A 283 -10.16 -1.13 20.67
CA LYS A 283 -11.34 -1.45 19.86
C LYS A 283 -11.47 -2.97 19.74
N ALA A 284 -12.69 -3.46 19.57
CA ALA A 284 -12.93 -4.87 19.27
C ALA A 284 -12.21 -5.28 17.96
N SER A 285 -11.62 -6.47 17.97
CA SER A 285 -11.08 -7.11 16.76
C SER A 285 -12.23 -7.67 15.93
N VAL A 286 -12.18 -7.47 14.61
CA VAL A 286 -13.18 -7.99 13.66
C VAL A 286 -12.45 -8.51 12.43
N ASP A 287 -12.88 -9.65 11.91
CA ASP A 287 -12.39 -10.19 10.65
C ASP A 287 -13.23 -9.63 9.51
N LEU A 288 -12.55 -9.02 8.54
CA LEU A 288 -13.16 -8.38 7.38
C LEU A 288 -12.73 -9.06 6.10
N VAL A 289 -13.55 -8.99 5.06
CA VAL A 289 -13.14 -9.46 3.73
C VAL A 289 -12.10 -8.49 3.17
N ALA A 290 -10.94 -9.04 2.81
CA ALA A 290 -9.78 -8.28 2.35
C ALA A 290 -9.91 -7.81 0.89
N GLU A 291 -9.16 -6.77 0.51
CA GLU A 291 -9.08 -6.27 -0.86
C GLU A 291 -8.52 -7.34 -1.82
N GLY A 292 -8.96 -7.31 -3.08
CA GLY A 292 -8.65 -8.35 -4.08
C GLY A 292 -9.52 -9.59 -3.98
N SER A 293 -10.32 -9.72 -2.92
CA SER A 293 -11.35 -10.75 -2.82
C SER A 293 -12.44 -10.56 -3.88
N VAL A 294 -13.01 -11.68 -4.32
CA VAL A 294 -14.15 -11.72 -5.23
C VAL A 294 -15.30 -12.41 -4.52
N VAL A 295 -16.39 -11.69 -4.32
CA VAL A 295 -17.60 -12.19 -3.65
C VAL A 295 -18.73 -12.36 -4.64
N ALA A 296 -19.58 -13.37 -4.43
CA ALA A 296 -20.74 -13.61 -5.27
C ALA A 296 -22.00 -12.96 -4.68
N SER A 297 -22.72 -12.14 -5.46
CA SER A 297 -24.02 -11.56 -5.10
C SER A 297 -24.80 -11.10 -6.34
N ASP A 298 -26.12 -11.09 -6.23
CA ASP A 298 -27.04 -10.59 -7.25
C ASP A 298 -27.05 -9.08 -7.40
N ALA A 299 -26.60 -8.36 -6.37
CA ALA A 299 -26.51 -6.91 -6.35
C ALA A 299 -25.10 -6.47 -5.94
N GLU A 300 -24.76 -5.22 -6.26
CA GLU A 300 -23.51 -4.61 -5.79
C GLU A 300 -23.47 -4.63 -4.26
N PRO A 301 -22.45 -5.26 -3.64
CA PRO A 301 -22.29 -5.24 -2.20
C PRO A 301 -22.13 -3.80 -1.70
N VAL A 302 -22.85 -3.46 -0.63
CA VAL A 302 -22.81 -2.12 -0.03
C VAL A 302 -21.88 -2.11 1.18
N GLY A 303 -21.98 -3.15 2.01
CA GLY A 303 -21.29 -3.23 3.30
C GLY A 303 -21.89 -2.32 4.36
N ARG A 304 -21.27 -2.30 5.55
CA ARG A 304 -21.79 -1.54 6.70
C ARG A 304 -20.72 -0.76 7.44
N ALA A 305 -21.16 0.21 8.23
CA ALA A 305 -20.34 0.83 9.26
C ALA A 305 -20.71 0.25 10.62
N ALA A 306 -19.81 -0.51 11.23
CA ALA A 306 -20.01 -1.07 12.56
C ALA A 306 -19.72 0.00 13.63
N ASP A 307 -20.58 0.08 14.64
CA ASP A 307 -20.27 0.83 15.86
C ASP A 307 -19.33 0.00 16.74
N VAL A 308 -18.10 0.46 16.89
CA VAL A 308 -17.03 -0.19 17.68
C VAL A 308 -16.65 0.64 18.90
N THR A 309 -17.60 1.44 19.41
CA THR A 309 -17.42 2.29 20.59
C THR A 309 -17.09 1.43 21.81
N PRO A 310 -15.91 1.63 22.45
CA PRO A 310 -15.62 0.97 23.71
C PRO A 310 -16.57 1.44 24.82
N GLU A 311 -16.83 0.58 25.80
CA GLU A 311 -17.72 0.91 26.91
C GLU A 311 -17.24 2.16 27.67
N GLY A 312 -18.15 3.11 27.90
CA GLY A 312 -17.86 4.37 28.60
C GLY A 312 -17.23 5.48 27.74
N HIS A 313 -17.10 5.31 26.42
CA HIS A 313 -16.61 6.37 25.54
C HIS A 313 -17.64 7.47 25.30
N ALA A 314 -17.17 8.72 25.28
CA ALA A 314 -18.03 9.91 25.19
C ALA A 314 -18.66 10.14 23.80
N HIS A 315 -18.15 9.48 22.75
CA HIS A 315 -18.64 9.62 21.38
C HIS A 315 -18.53 8.30 20.63
N ASN A 316 -19.37 8.16 19.61
CA ASN A 316 -19.43 6.96 18.79
C ASN A 316 -18.16 6.80 17.95
N VAL A 317 -17.65 5.58 17.88
CA VAL A 317 -16.50 5.20 17.07
C VAL A 317 -16.98 4.24 15.99
N TYR A 318 -17.07 4.74 14.76
CA TYR A 318 -17.46 3.91 13.62
C TYR A 318 -16.23 3.26 12.98
N ARG A 319 -16.41 2.03 12.50
CA ARG A 319 -15.53 1.38 11.53
C ARG A 319 -16.29 1.23 10.22
N ALA A 320 -15.85 1.94 9.19
CA ALA A 320 -16.53 1.98 7.90
C ALA A 320 -15.96 0.93 6.95
N ASP A 321 -16.67 -0.18 6.81
CA ASP A 321 -16.26 -1.35 6.02
C ASP A 321 -17.19 -1.50 4.80
N PHE A 322 -17.41 -0.36 4.12
CA PHE A 322 -18.22 -0.28 2.91
C PHE A 322 -17.50 -0.90 1.72
N ALA A 323 -18.22 -1.65 0.89
CA ALA A 323 -17.68 -2.23 -0.33
C ALA A 323 -17.57 -1.20 -1.44
N VAL A 324 -16.36 -1.01 -1.96
CA VAL A 324 -16.13 -0.50 -3.32
C VAL A 324 -15.78 -1.70 -4.18
N ALA A 325 -16.73 -2.09 -5.02
CA ALA A 325 -16.61 -3.28 -5.85
C ALA A 325 -16.73 -2.97 -7.34
N LEU A 326 -15.98 -3.70 -8.15
CA LEU A 326 -16.15 -3.69 -9.61
C LEU A 326 -16.68 -5.05 -10.08
N PRO A 327 -17.69 -5.06 -10.97
CA PRO A 327 -18.22 -6.30 -11.51
C PRO A 327 -17.16 -6.99 -12.39
N LEU A 328 -17.02 -8.30 -12.23
CA LEU A 328 -16.16 -9.14 -13.07
C LEU A 328 -17.01 -10.08 -13.94
N PRO A 329 -16.54 -10.43 -15.15
CA PRO A 329 -17.20 -11.43 -15.95
C PRO A 329 -17.17 -12.78 -15.23
N GLU A 330 -18.19 -13.59 -15.51
CA GLU A 330 -18.22 -14.96 -15.04
C GLU A 330 -17.16 -15.75 -15.82
N VAL A 331 -16.04 -16.02 -15.15
CA VAL A 331 -15.03 -16.92 -15.70
C VAL A 331 -15.59 -18.32 -15.54
N GLN A 332 -16.13 -18.88 -16.62
CA GLN A 332 -16.27 -20.33 -16.70
C GLN A 332 -14.86 -20.90 -16.57
N GLN A 333 -14.52 -21.40 -15.39
CA GLN A 333 -13.39 -22.29 -15.25
C GLN A 333 -13.71 -23.46 -16.18
N ALA A 334 -13.08 -23.51 -17.35
CA ALA A 334 -13.12 -24.72 -18.16
C ALA A 334 -12.73 -25.85 -17.20
N PRO A 335 -13.50 -26.95 -17.13
CA PRO A 335 -13.08 -28.08 -16.34
C PRO A 335 -11.65 -28.37 -16.76
N VAL A 336 -10.77 -28.56 -15.78
CA VAL A 336 -9.44 -29.11 -16.04
C VAL A 336 -9.73 -30.46 -16.66
N SER A 337 -9.86 -30.49 -17.99
CA SER A 337 -9.71 -31.71 -18.76
C SER A 337 -8.36 -32.20 -18.28
N GLU A 338 -8.37 -33.33 -17.57
CA GLU A 338 -7.21 -34.17 -17.47
C GLU A 338 -6.58 -34.13 -18.86
N LEU A 339 -5.44 -33.45 -18.96
CA LEU A 339 -4.55 -33.69 -20.08
C LEU A 339 -4.32 -35.19 -19.98
N GLU A 340 -4.92 -35.93 -20.91
CA GLU A 340 -4.67 -37.34 -21.09
C GLU A 340 -3.16 -37.50 -20.99
N ILE A 341 -2.71 -38.04 -19.85
CA ILE A 341 -1.33 -38.46 -19.67
C ILE A 341 -1.15 -39.49 -20.79
N PRO A 342 -0.35 -39.23 -21.83
CA PRO A 342 -0.17 -40.23 -22.86
C PRO A 342 0.44 -41.45 -22.17
N ALA A 343 -0.33 -42.53 -22.14
CA ALA A 343 0.13 -43.80 -21.64
C ALA A 343 1.32 -44.27 -22.46
N GLU A 344 2.31 -44.82 -21.74
CA GLU A 344 3.47 -45.58 -22.23
C GLU A 344 4.52 -44.82 -23.06
N VAL A 345 5.61 -44.47 -22.37
CA VAL A 345 6.95 -44.41 -22.99
C VAL A 345 7.47 -45.86 -23.05
N PRO A 346 7.83 -46.41 -24.23
CA PRO A 346 8.46 -47.72 -24.32
C PRO A 346 9.88 -47.70 -23.74
N ALA A 347 10.25 -48.83 -23.15
CA ALA A 347 11.46 -49.10 -22.40
C ALA A 347 12.80 -48.79 -23.12
N GLU A 348 13.77 -48.40 -22.29
CA GLU A 348 15.24 -48.51 -22.38
C GLU A 348 15.92 -48.44 -23.76
N VAL A 349 16.76 -47.41 -23.92
CA VAL A 349 17.91 -47.45 -24.83
C VAL A 349 19.17 -47.20 -23.98
N PRO A 350 20.27 -47.97 -24.17
CA PRO A 350 21.39 -48.02 -23.23
C PRO A 350 22.21 -46.74 -23.20
N VAL A 351 22.77 -46.45 -22.03
CA VAL A 351 23.72 -45.36 -21.80
C VAL A 351 25.02 -45.66 -22.56
N GLU A 352 25.30 -44.88 -23.59
CA GLU A 352 26.60 -44.89 -24.26
C GLU A 352 27.54 -43.95 -23.49
N GLU A 353 28.59 -44.54 -22.94
CA GLU A 353 29.59 -43.94 -22.07
C GLU A 353 30.48 -42.98 -22.89
N LEU A 354 30.21 -41.68 -22.81
CA LEU A 354 31.10 -40.65 -23.37
C LEU A 354 32.17 -40.30 -22.33
N GLU A 355 33.38 -40.80 -22.59
CA GLU A 355 34.61 -40.55 -21.85
C GLU A 355 34.85 -39.05 -21.62
N LEU A 356 35.03 -38.67 -20.36
CA LEU A 356 35.48 -37.34 -19.94
C LEU A 356 36.97 -37.17 -20.30
N PRO A 357 37.39 -36.12 -21.02
CA PRO A 357 38.81 -35.86 -21.20
C PRO A 357 39.47 -35.45 -19.88
N VAL A 358 40.52 -36.18 -19.52
CA VAL A 358 41.41 -35.91 -18.39
C VAL A 358 42.06 -34.53 -18.57
N LEU A 359 41.66 -33.55 -17.75
CA LEU A 359 42.35 -32.28 -17.66
C LEU A 359 43.63 -32.48 -16.85
N GLY A 360 44.78 -32.23 -17.50
CA GLY A 360 46.11 -32.37 -16.93
C GLY A 360 46.31 -31.54 -15.66
N THR A 361 47.14 -32.10 -14.78
CA THR A 361 47.70 -31.50 -13.56
C THR A 361 48.10 -30.03 -13.77
N LEU A 362 47.45 -29.13 -13.05
CA LEU A 362 47.87 -27.75 -12.87
C LEU A 362 49.12 -27.71 -11.95
N PRO A 363 50.16 -26.93 -12.27
CA PRO A 363 51.31 -26.76 -11.38
C PRO A 363 50.93 -25.99 -10.11
N GLU A 364 51.55 -26.40 -9.02
CA GLU A 364 51.47 -25.84 -7.67
C GLU A 364 51.85 -24.34 -7.71
N LEU A 365 50.91 -23.45 -7.35
CA LEU A 365 51.17 -22.03 -7.19
C LEU A 365 51.90 -21.82 -5.85
N GLU A 366 53.10 -21.23 -5.91
CA GLU A 366 53.85 -20.81 -4.72
C GLU A 366 53.03 -19.80 -3.89
N PRO A 367 53.13 -19.84 -2.54
CA PRO A 367 52.38 -18.95 -1.67
C PRO A 367 52.83 -17.50 -1.83
N ALA A 368 51.86 -16.60 -2.00
CA ALA A 368 52.08 -15.16 -2.03
C ALA A 368 52.61 -14.64 -0.67
N PRO A 369 53.53 -13.68 -0.63
CA PRO A 369 54.03 -13.09 0.61
C PRO A 369 52.97 -12.24 1.33
N GLU A 370 53.03 -12.22 2.66
CA GLU A 370 52.15 -11.48 3.56
C GLU A 370 52.18 -9.96 3.31
N PRO A 371 51.05 -9.25 3.51
CA PRO A 371 50.98 -7.80 3.29
C PRO A 371 51.79 -7.03 4.33
N VAL A 372 52.71 -6.19 3.85
CA VAL A 372 53.43 -5.18 4.63
C VAL A 372 52.46 -4.03 4.95
N LEU A 373 52.39 -3.65 6.22
CA LEU A 373 51.71 -2.45 6.70
C LEU A 373 52.43 -1.22 6.12
N GLU A 374 51.78 -0.49 5.21
CA GLU A 374 52.22 0.86 4.83
C GLU A 374 51.77 1.85 5.91
N GLU A 375 52.75 2.53 6.51
CA GLU A 375 52.58 3.59 7.48
C GLU A 375 51.80 4.77 6.88
N GLU A 376 50.87 5.32 7.68
CA GLU A 376 50.21 6.59 7.40
C GLU A 376 51.28 7.70 7.27
N PRO A 377 51.21 8.60 6.26
CA PRO A 377 52.09 9.75 6.23
C PRO A 377 51.76 10.69 7.41
N GLU A 378 52.76 10.93 8.25
CA GLU A 378 52.75 11.96 9.29
C GLU A 378 52.32 13.32 8.71
N LEU A 379 51.17 13.82 9.16
CA LEU A 379 50.81 15.22 9.00
C LEU A 379 51.63 16.05 10.00
N GLU A 380 52.42 16.97 9.48
CA GLU A 380 53.21 17.94 10.27
C GLU A 380 52.34 18.68 11.31
N PRO A 381 52.88 19.00 12.49
CA PRO A 381 52.13 19.71 13.52
C PRO A 381 51.87 21.17 13.12
N ALA A 382 50.60 21.51 12.87
CA ALA A 382 50.18 22.90 12.84
C ALA A 382 50.29 23.50 14.25
N VAL A 383 51.19 24.49 14.33
CA VAL A 383 51.52 25.31 15.49
C VAL A 383 50.27 25.84 16.20
N VAL A 384 50.07 25.42 17.45
CA VAL A 384 49.23 26.15 18.41
C VAL A 384 49.98 27.42 18.77
N GLY A 385 49.62 28.53 18.12
CA GLY A 385 49.99 29.86 18.53
C GLY A 385 49.34 30.18 19.87
N HIS A 386 50.09 29.98 20.95
CA HIS A 386 49.81 30.57 22.25
C HIS A 386 50.10 32.06 22.16
N VAL A 387 49.07 32.89 21.96
CA VAL A 387 49.16 34.33 22.24
C VAL A 387 48.60 34.54 23.63
N VAL A 388 49.51 34.59 24.61
CA VAL A 388 49.29 35.30 25.86
C VAL A 388 49.48 36.78 25.52
N GLY A 389 48.39 37.54 25.59
CA GLY A 389 48.38 39.00 25.49
C GLY A 389 47.58 39.55 26.65
N GLU A 390 48.25 40.32 27.48
CA GLU A 390 47.86 40.90 28.76
C GLU A 390 46.47 41.56 28.83
N ALA A 391 45.94 41.51 30.05
CA ALA A 391 44.91 42.40 30.53
C ALA A 391 45.37 43.87 30.50
N VAL A 392 44.51 44.76 30.00
CA VAL A 392 44.40 46.13 30.50
C VAL A 392 42.92 46.48 30.63
N ASP A 393 42.60 46.94 31.82
CA ASP A 393 41.32 47.38 32.35
C ASP A 393 40.88 48.74 31.77
N ALA A 394 39.59 49.06 31.97
CA ALA A 394 38.98 50.38 32.15
C ALA A 394 37.90 50.86 31.16
N GLY A 395 36.72 51.12 31.74
CA GLY A 395 35.74 52.17 31.34
C GLY A 395 34.68 51.70 30.36
N GLY A 396 33.42 51.56 30.75
CA GLY A 396 32.44 52.66 30.80
C GLY A 396 31.79 52.80 29.41
N GLU A 397 30.49 52.91 29.18
CA GLU A 397 29.34 53.40 29.92
C GLU A 397 28.06 52.97 29.17
N THR A 398 26.95 52.93 29.90
CA THR A 398 25.56 53.28 29.48
C THR A 398 24.84 52.53 28.33
N GLU A 399 23.89 51.68 28.74
CA GLU A 399 22.42 51.78 28.50
C GLU A 399 21.76 51.89 27.08
N PRO A 400 20.45 51.58 26.96
CA PRO A 400 19.84 50.86 25.83
C PRO A 400 18.81 51.68 25.01
N THR A 401 18.40 51.18 23.83
CA THR A 401 17.09 51.35 23.14
C THR A 401 17.19 50.64 21.77
N VAL A 402 16.21 49.97 21.14
CA VAL A 402 14.73 49.85 21.18
C VAL A 402 14.38 48.40 20.87
#